data_AF-A0AAW3DDG1-F1
#
_entry.id   AF-A0AAW3DDG1-F1
#
_cell.length_a   1.000
_cell.length_b   1.000
_cell.length_c   1.000
_cell.angle_alpha   90.00
_cell.angle_beta   90.00
_cell.angle_gamma   90.00
#
_symmetry.space_group_name_H-M   'P 1'
#
loop_
_entity.id
_entity.type
_entity.pdbx_description
1 polymer ?
#
loop_
_entity_poly.entity_id
_entity_poly.type
_entity_poly.pdbx_seq_one_letter_code
_entity_poly.pdbx_strand_id
1 'polypeptide(L)'
;MFAHFTQETGGHTSWWDVPEWRQGLVHVREMGWDENMRGGYNGECNPDVWQGQTWPCGKFENGDFKSYFGRGAKQLSYNYNYGPFSQAMFGDVRVLLDNPDMVADTWLNLASAVFFFVYPQPPKPSMLHVIDGTWQPNAADKANNLTPGFGVTTQIINGGVECGGSVEVAQSINRIDYYGNFMNYLGLNIPSTEVLGCKGMKQFDANGAGATEIYWEQNFDHYADNPGGKSFACKLVGYQTPYSAFTEGDYTKCVKAHFPNIIIEG
;
A
#
# COMPACT_ATOMS: atom_id res chain seq x y z
N MET A 1 -2.49 6.01 12.54
CA MET A 1 -1.71 4.76 12.48
C MET A 1 -2.18 3.72 13.50
N PHE A 2 -2.03 3.96 14.81
CA PHE A 2 -2.40 3.00 15.88
C PHE A 2 -3.83 2.46 15.76
N ALA A 3 -4.83 3.34 15.61
CA ALA A 3 -6.23 2.95 15.44
C ALA A 3 -6.45 1.96 14.28
N HIS A 4 -5.75 2.16 13.16
CA HIS A 4 -5.90 1.27 12.01
C HIS A 4 -5.35 -0.12 12.29
N PHE A 5 -4.12 -0.23 12.80
CA PHE A 5 -3.58 -1.56 13.05
C PHE A 5 -4.26 -2.26 14.22
N THR A 6 -4.82 -1.53 15.20
CA THR A 6 -5.70 -2.15 16.20
C THR A 6 -6.91 -2.79 15.51
N GLN A 7 -7.45 -2.19 14.45
CA GLN A 7 -8.47 -2.86 13.63
C GLN A 7 -7.91 -4.04 12.81
N GLU A 8 -6.67 -3.99 12.34
CA GLU A 8 -6.09 -5.10 11.54
C GLU A 8 -5.74 -6.33 12.40
N THR A 9 -5.30 -6.12 13.64
CA THR A 9 -4.64 -7.14 14.47
C THR A 9 -5.31 -7.34 15.82
N GLY A 10 -6.46 -6.68 16.00
CA GLY A 10 -7.17 -6.58 17.26
C GLY A 10 -7.72 -7.90 17.75
N GLY A 11 -7.76 -8.10 19.06
CA GLY A 11 -8.54 -9.18 19.66
C GLY A 11 -10.06 -9.02 19.47
N HIS A 12 -10.54 -7.79 19.25
CA HIS A 12 -11.97 -7.45 19.06
C HIS A 12 -12.91 -8.08 20.09
N THR A 13 -12.43 -8.17 21.33
CA THR A 13 -13.11 -8.93 22.38
C THR A 13 -13.63 -8.00 23.47
N SER A 14 -14.93 -7.77 23.47
CA SER A 14 -15.60 -6.83 24.39
C SER A 14 -15.65 -7.29 25.85
N TRP A 15 -15.40 -8.57 26.14
CA TRP A 15 -15.43 -9.13 27.49
C TRP A 15 -14.05 -9.28 28.15
N TRP A 16 -12.97 -8.83 27.52
CA TRP A 16 -11.65 -8.76 28.16
C TRP A 16 -11.56 -7.53 29.07
N ASP A 17 -10.72 -7.62 30.11
CA ASP A 17 -10.43 -6.48 31.00
C ASP A 17 -9.67 -5.35 30.28
N VAL A 18 -9.07 -5.66 29.11
CA VAL A 18 -8.39 -4.70 28.24
C VAL A 18 -9.41 -4.17 27.23
N PRO A 19 -9.65 -2.85 27.12
CA PRO A 19 -10.60 -2.30 26.15
C PRO A 19 -10.11 -2.52 24.72
N GLU A 20 -11.03 -2.69 23.77
CA GLU A 20 -10.72 -3.10 22.39
C GLU A 20 -9.68 -2.23 21.68
N TRP A 21 -9.71 -0.91 21.86
CA TRP A 21 -8.73 0.00 21.27
C TRP A 21 -7.27 -0.24 21.73
N ARG A 22 -7.08 -1.00 22.83
CA ARG A 22 -5.78 -1.45 23.36
C ARG A 22 -5.46 -2.91 23.04
N GLN A 23 -6.31 -3.60 22.28
CA GLN A 23 -6.12 -5.01 21.93
C GLN A 23 -5.37 -5.19 20.58
N GLY A 24 -4.66 -4.18 20.09
CA GLY A 24 -3.83 -4.32 18.89
C GLY A 24 -2.69 -5.31 19.09
N LEU A 25 -2.19 -5.87 17.99
CA LEU A 25 -1.09 -6.86 17.92
C LEU A 25 -1.40 -8.21 18.60
N VAL A 26 -2.67 -8.54 18.82
CA VAL A 26 -3.08 -9.87 19.27
C VAL A 26 -2.88 -10.91 18.16
N HIS A 27 -3.28 -10.56 16.93
CA HIS A 27 -3.12 -11.39 15.74
C HIS A 27 -2.10 -10.79 14.79
N VAL A 28 -0.83 -11.16 14.94
CA VAL A 28 0.27 -10.71 14.04
C VAL A 28 0.40 -11.53 12.76
N ARG A 29 -0.45 -12.56 12.62
CA ARG A 29 -0.67 -13.38 11.44
C ARG A 29 -2.17 -13.45 11.21
N GLU A 30 -2.59 -13.39 9.96
CA GLU A 30 -3.99 -13.48 9.56
C GLU A 30 -4.64 -14.72 10.18
N MET A 31 -5.81 -14.53 10.79
CA MET A 31 -6.50 -15.63 11.44
C MET A 31 -6.85 -16.73 10.43
N GLY A 32 -6.53 -17.97 10.79
CA GLY A 32 -6.75 -19.13 9.92
C GLY A 32 -5.60 -19.44 8.96
N TRP A 33 -4.51 -18.65 8.96
CA TRP A 33 -3.32 -18.91 8.17
C TRP A 33 -2.11 -19.30 9.03
N ASP A 34 -1.24 -20.12 8.46
CA ASP A 34 0.08 -20.42 9.00
C ASP A 34 1.14 -20.54 7.88
N GLU A 35 2.42 -20.58 8.27
CA GLU A 35 3.57 -20.60 7.35
C GLU A 35 3.66 -21.87 6.49
N ASN A 36 2.92 -22.94 6.85
CA ASN A 36 2.86 -24.19 6.12
C ASN A 36 1.70 -24.26 5.11
N MET A 37 0.83 -23.25 5.08
CA MET A 37 -0.23 -23.16 4.08
C MET A 37 0.34 -22.70 2.73
N ARG A 38 -0.25 -23.21 1.63
CA ARG A 38 0.23 -23.02 0.26
C ARG A 38 -0.80 -22.26 -0.58
N GLY A 39 -0.34 -21.56 -1.61
CA GLY A 39 -1.23 -20.97 -2.63
C GLY A 39 -2.09 -19.80 -2.18
N GLY A 40 -1.94 -19.31 -0.95
CA GLY A 40 -2.70 -18.18 -0.42
C GLY A 40 -2.14 -16.83 -0.85
N TYR A 41 -2.99 -15.92 -1.32
CA TYR A 41 -2.59 -14.57 -1.74
C TYR A 41 -1.53 -14.54 -2.86
N ASN A 42 -1.66 -15.48 -3.80
CA ASN A 42 -0.69 -15.72 -4.87
C ASN A 42 -1.18 -15.32 -6.27
N GLY A 43 -2.25 -14.53 -6.38
CA GLY A 43 -2.84 -14.12 -7.67
C GLY A 43 -1.83 -13.47 -8.62
N GLU A 44 -0.86 -12.75 -8.05
CA GLU A 44 0.15 -11.97 -8.74
C GLU A 44 1.53 -12.63 -8.72
N CYS A 45 1.60 -13.93 -8.36
CA CYS A 45 2.82 -14.73 -8.43
C CYS A 45 3.14 -15.23 -9.86
N ASN A 46 2.22 -15.04 -10.81
CA ASN A 46 2.43 -15.45 -12.20
C ASN A 46 3.65 -14.72 -12.81
N PRO A 47 4.72 -15.43 -13.22
CA PRO A 47 5.91 -14.80 -13.79
C PRO A 47 5.68 -14.19 -15.19
N ASP A 48 4.53 -14.42 -15.81
CA ASP A 48 4.17 -13.83 -17.09
C ASP A 48 3.54 -12.43 -16.97
N VAL A 49 3.15 -12.02 -15.75
CA VAL A 49 2.68 -10.65 -15.48
C VAL A 49 3.78 -9.83 -14.83
N TRP A 50 3.76 -8.52 -15.07
CA TRP A 50 4.84 -7.64 -14.62
C TRP A 50 5.02 -7.66 -13.10
N GLN A 51 3.95 -7.86 -12.31
CA GLN A 51 4.02 -7.97 -10.86
C GLN A 51 4.82 -9.20 -10.42
N GLY A 52 4.61 -10.35 -11.06
CA GLY A 52 5.35 -11.58 -10.76
C GLY A 52 6.78 -11.55 -11.29
N GLN A 53 7.09 -10.70 -12.26
CA GLN A 53 8.46 -10.43 -12.72
C GLN A 53 9.20 -9.48 -11.78
N THR A 54 8.53 -8.43 -11.33
CA THR A 54 9.11 -7.38 -10.48
C THR A 54 9.24 -7.87 -9.04
N TRP A 55 8.20 -8.52 -8.52
CA TRP A 55 8.10 -9.05 -7.16
C TRP A 55 7.89 -10.56 -7.18
N PRO A 56 8.89 -11.34 -7.63
CA PRO A 56 8.75 -12.77 -7.81
C PRO A 56 8.49 -13.47 -6.46
N CYS A 57 7.41 -14.23 -6.41
CA CYS A 57 7.07 -14.98 -5.21
C CYS A 57 8.15 -16.00 -4.86
N GLY A 58 8.55 -16.01 -3.60
CA GLY A 58 9.38 -17.05 -3.00
C GLY A 58 8.70 -18.40 -3.11
N LYS A 59 9.51 -19.46 -3.11
CA LYS A 59 9.05 -20.83 -3.28
C LYS A 59 9.51 -21.70 -2.12
N PHE A 60 8.74 -22.74 -1.83
CA PHE A 60 9.20 -23.88 -1.05
C PHE A 60 10.10 -24.78 -1.91
N GLU A 61 10.78 -25.74 -1.27
CA GLU A 61 11.69 -26.68 -1.96
C GLU A 61 11.00 -27.48 -3.07
N ASN A 62 9.70 -27.77 -2.91
CA ASN A 62 8.90 -28.49 -3.89
C ASN A 62 8.45 -27.61 -5.08
N GLY A 63 8.82 -26.33 -5.10
CA GLY A 63 8.50 -25.39 -6.17
C GLY A 63 7.17 -24.63 -5.98
N ASP A 64 6.38 -24.97 -4.97
CA ASP A 64 5.14 -24.24 -4.65
C ASP A 64 5.46 -22.84 -4.16
N PHE A 65 4.62 -21.87 -4.52
CA PHE A 65 4.76 -20.51 -4.00
C PHE A 65 4.46 -20.44 -2.50
N LYS A 66 5.25 -19.63 -1.78
CA LYS A 66 4.94 -19.18 -0.43
C LYS A 66 3.63 -18.39 -0.41
N SER A 67 2.95 -18.36 0.72
CA SER A 67 1.69 -17.64 0.88
C SER A 67 1.92 -16.25 1.47
N TYR A 68 1.34 -15.23 0.85
CA TYR A 68 1.48 -13.82 1.24
C TYR A 68 0.24 -13.31 1.98
N PHE A 69 -0.26 -14.09 2.94
CA PHE A 69 -1.33 -13.67 3.85
C PHE A 69 -0.88 -12.54 4.79
N GLY A 70 -1.84 -11.95 5.50
CA GLY A 70 -1.61 -10.81 6.39
C GLY A 70 -0.59 -11.11 7.49
N ARG A 71 0.48 -10.31 7.55
CA ARG A 71 1.46 -10.35 8.66
C ARG A 71 1.77 -8.97 9.22
N GLY A 72 2.18 -8.95 10.49
CA GLY A 72 2.57 -7.75 11.21
C GLY A 72 1.43 -6.78 11.46
N ALA A 73 1.76 -5.59 11.98
CA ALA A 73 0.81 -4.57 12.37
C ALA A 73 -0.08 -4.11 11.21
N LYS A 74 0.46 -4.04 9.99
CA LYS A 74 -0.36 -3.64 8.83
C LYS A 74 -1.30 -4.75 8.33
N GLN A 75 -1.12 -5.99 8.76
CA GLN A 75 -1.59 -7.16 8.01
C GLN A 75 -1.17 -7.04 6.53
N LEU A 76 0.15 -6.95 6.31
CA LEU A 76 0.71 -6.84 4.98
C LEU A 76 0.40 -8.12 4.20
N SER A 77 -0.24 -7.98 3.03
CA SER A 77 -0.66 -9.09 2.17
C SER A 77 -0.23 -8.89 0.73
N TYR A 78 -0.09 -9.97 -0.02
CA TYR A 78 0.37 -10.05 -1.43
C TYR A 78 1.85 -9.70 -1.67
N ASN A 79 2.48 -10.42 -2.59
CA ASN A 79 3.88 -10.24 -2.99
C ASN A 79 4.20 -8.81 -3.42
N TYR A 80 3.30 -8.13 -4.12
CA TYR A 80 3.52 -6.76 -4.58
C TYR A 80 3.47 -5.70 -3.47
N ASN A 81 3.13 -6.06 -2.23
CA ASN A 81 3.34 -5.23 -1.05
C ASN A 81 4.59 -5.66 -0.26
N TYR A 82 4.88 -6.96 -0.19
CA TYR A 82 6.12 -7.46 0.44
C TYR A 82 7.38 -7.04 -0.32
N GLY A 83 7.34 -7.04 -1.66
CA GLY A 83 8.48 -6.66 -2.51
C GLY A 83 8.96 -5.23 -2.27
N PRO A 84 8.12 -4.20 -2.45
CA PRO A 84 8.48 -2.81 -2.15
C PRO A 84 8.88 -2.60 -0.69
N PHE A 85 8.22 -3.27 0.26
CA PHE A 85 8.60 -3.19 1.67
C PHE A 85 9.99 -3.76 1.92
N SER A 86 10.31 -4.90 1.31
CA SER A 86 11.64 -5.51 1.35
C SER A 86 12.69 -4.62 0.71
N GLN A 87 12.39 -4.04 -0.45
CA GLN A 87 13.27 -3.08 -1.12
C GLN A 87 13.58 -1.88 -0.21
N ALA A 88 12.57 -1.33 0.46
CA ALA A 88 12.74 -0.17 1.34
C ALA A 88 13.58 -0.50 2.59
N MET A 89 13.45 -1.71 3.14
CA MET A 89 14.15 -2.10 4.37
C MET A 89 15.56 -2.66 4.10
N PHE A 90 15.78 -3.32 2.97
CA PHE A 90 16.98 -4.12 2.70
C PHE A 90 17.70 -3.76 1.40
N GLY A 91 17.12 -2.93 0.54
CA GLY A 91 17.64 -2.70 -0.82
C GLY A 91 17.50 -3.91 -1.75
N ASP A 92 16.81 -4.96 -1.30
CA ASP A 92 16.58 -6.21 -2.03
C ASP A 92 15.17 -6.72 -1.75
N VAL A 93 14.47 -7.08 -2.80
CA VAL A 93 13.08 -7.55 -2.76
C VAL A 93 12.98 -8.99 -2.28
N ARG A 94 14.06 -9.76 -2.46
CA ARG A 94 14.09 -11.19 -2.17
C ARG A 94 14.01 -11.49 -0.69
N VAL A 95 14.53 -10.62 0.18
CA VAL A 95 14.60 -10.87 1.64
C VAL A 95 13.23 -11.25 2.22
N LEU A 96 12.20 -10.43 2.00
CA LEU A 96 10.85 -10.72 2.52
C LEU A 96 9.97 -11.51 1.55
N LEU A 97 10.30 -11.55 0.26
CA LEU A 97 9.62 -12.46 -0.67
C LEU A 97 9.99 -13.92 -0.36
N ASP A 98 11.24 -14.19 0.02
CA ASP A 98 11.71 -15.52 0.38
C ASP A 98 11.50 -15.83 1.87
N ASN A 99 11.37 -14.84 2.76
CA ASN A 99 11.15 -15.03 4.20
C ASN A 99 10.00 -14.12 4.72
N PRO A 100 8.76 -14.34 4.27
CA PRO A 100 7.64 -13.45 4.59
C PRO A 100 7.26 -13.47 6.08
N ASP A 101 7.53 -14.56 6.79
CA ASP A 101 7.35 -14.74 8.24
C ASP A 101 8.08 -13.68 9.08
N MET A 102 9.21 -13.16 8.58
CA MET A 102 9.97 -12.10 9.26
C MET A 102 9.13 -10.85 9.54
N VAL A 103 8.09 -10.58 8.74
CA VAL A 103 7.17 -9.45 8.94
C VAL A 103 6.36 -9.62 10.24
N ALA A 104 6.05 -10.83 10.67
CA ALA A 104 5.36 -11.06 11.95
C ALA A 104 6.33 -11.11 13.14
N ASP A 105 7.52 -11.68 12.95
CA ASP A 105 8.38 -12.15 14.04
C ASP A 105 9.48 -11.18 14.47
N THR A 106 9.69 -10.10 13.73
CA THR A 106 10.78 -9.15 13.98
C THR A 106 10.26 -7.72 14.14
N TRP A 107 11.18 -6.75 14.25
CA TRP A 107 10.87 -5.31 14.24
C TRP A 107 10.10 -4.89 12.97
N LEU A 108 10.16 -5.69 11.90
CA LEU A 108 9.39 -5.50 10.67
C LEU A 108 7.87 -5.50 10.91
N ASN A 109 7.40 -6.07 12.02
CA ASN A 109 6.00 -6.05 12.42
C ASN A 109 5.47 -4.62 12.48
N LEU A 110 6.08 -3.76 13.31
CA LEU A 110 5.68 -2.36 13.40
C LEU A 110 6.13 -1.57 12.17
N ALA A 111 7.28 -1.89 11.60
CA ALA A 111 7.79 -1.19 10.42
C ALA A 111 6.85 -1.35 9.21
N SER A 112 6.13 -2.47 9.08
CA SER A 112 5.13 -2.67 8.02
C SER A 112 4.02 -1.60 8.05
N ALA A 113 3.56 -1.23 9.26
CA ALA A 113 2.55 -0.19 9.43
C ALA A 113 3.12 1.20 9.14
N VAL A 114 4.36 1.48 9.56
CA VAL A 114 5.04 2.75 9.25
C VAL A 114 5.30 2.89 7.75
N PHE A 115 5.79 1.83 7.10
CA PHE A 115 6.02 1.79 5.67
C PHE A 115 4.73 2.08 4.91
N PHE A 116 3.64 1.35 5.18
CA PHE A 116 2.36 1.59 4.50
C PHE A 116 1.80 2.99 4.79
N PHE A 117 2.06 3.53 5.98
CA PHE A 117 1.63 4.89 6.34
C PHE A 117 2.29 5.97 5.47
N VAL A 118 3.58 5.80 5.13
CA VAL A 118 4.34 6.80 4.37
C VAL A 118 4.45 6.50 2.87
N TYR A 119 4.27 5.25 2.46
CA TYR A 119 4.50 4.82 1.07
C TYR A 119 3.26 5.06 0.20
N PRO A 120 3.33 5.92 -0.82
CA PRO A 120 2.22 6.17 -1.75
C PRO A 120 1.98 4.98 -2.68
N GLN A 121 0.71 4.71 -3.02
CA GLN A 121 0.32 3.68 -3.98
C GLN A 121 -0.69 4.26 -4.98
N PRO A 122 -0.23 5.03 -5.98
CA PRO A 122 -1.08 5.66 -6.97
C PRO A 122 -2.10 4.68 -7.55
N PRO A 123 -3.40 5.07 -7.63
CA PRO A 123 -3.94 6.41 -7.46
C PRO A 123 -4.18 6.87 -6.01
N LYS A 124 -3.80 6.07 -5.01
CA LYS A 124 -3.95 6.42 -3.59
C LYS A 124 -2.75 7.26 -3.13
N PRO A 125 -2.97 8.41 -2.46
CA PRO A 125 -1.89 9.09 -1.76
C PRO A 125 -1.42 8.23 -0.57
N SER A 126 -0.27 8.56 0.02
CA SER A 126 0.10 7.96 1.31
C SER A 126 -0.78 8.52 2.43
N MET A 127 -0.90 7.79 3.54
CA MET A 127 -1.66 8.29 4.69
C MET A 127 -0.97 9.52 5.32
N LEU A 128 0.36 9.58 5.28
CA LEU A 128 1.11 10.75 5.73
C LEU A 128 0.76 11.98 4.89
N HIS A 129 0.70 11.85 3.57
CA HIS A 129 0.32 12.91 2.62
C HIS A 129 -1.06 13.49 2.94
N VAL A 130 -2.00 12.65 3.40
CA VAL A 130 -3.32 13.11 3.88
C VAL A 130 -3.20 13.86 5.21
N ILE A 131 -2.52 13.26 6.19
CA ILE A 131 -2.51 13.74 7.58
C ILE A 131 -1.71 15.02 7.75
N ASP A 132 -0.63 15.19 7.01
CA ASP A 132 0.16 16.43 7.02
C ASP A 132 -0.46 17.57 6.20
N GLY A 133 -1.58 17.27 5.50
CA GLY A 133 -2.32 18.23 4.70
C GLY A 133 -1.66 18.59 3.37
N THR A 134 -0.59 17.90 2.96
CA THR A 134 0.04 18.17 1.66
C THR A 134 -0.72 17.55 0.49
N TRP A 135 -1.63 16.60 0.75
CA TRP A 135 -2.58 16.09 -0.24
C TRP A 135 -3.77 17.04 -0.32
N GLN A 136 -3.92 17.68 -1.48
CA GLN A 136 -4.98 18.63 -1.75
C GLN A 136 -5.95 18.02 -2.76
N PRO A 137 -7.10 17.48 -2.31
CA PRO A 137 -8.03 16.81 -3.21
C PRO A 137 -8.52 17.75 -4.31
N ASN A 138 -8.44 17.27 -5.55
CA ASN A 138 -8.86 18.02 -6.73
C ASN A 138 -10.35 17.83 -7.02
N ALA A 139 -10.82 18.29 -8.18
CA ALA A 139 -12.23 18.17 -8.57
C ALA A 139 -12.71 16.70 -8.68
N ALA A 140 -11.86 15.80 -9.16
CA ALA A 140 -12.17 14.38 -9.27
C ALA A 140 -12.29 13.73 -7.88
N ASP A 141 -11.33 14.00 -6.99
CA ASP A 141 -11.38 13.50 -5.61
C ASP A 141 -12.66 13.96 -4.89
N LYS A 142 -12.98 15.25 -5.00
CA LYS A 142 -14.19 15.84 -4.39
C LYS A 142 -15.48 15.24 -4.97
N ALA A 143 -15.54 15.00 -6.28
CA ALA A 143 -16.68 14.33 -6.92
C ALA A 143 -16.83 12.85 -6.47
N ASN A 144 -15.75 12.27 -5.97
CA ASN A 144 -15.71 10.93 -5.37
C ASN A 144 -15.90 10.95 -3.84
N ASN A 145 -16.25 12.11 -3.26
CA ASN A 145 -16.38 12.33 -1.81
C ASN A 145 -15.08 12.07 -1.02
N LEU A 146 -13.93 12.10 -1.68
CA LEU A 146 -12.62 11.96 -1.06
C LEU A 146 -12.20 13.33 -0.53
N THR A 147 -12.28 13.49 0.79
CA THR A 147 -11.93 14.72 1.50
C THR A 147 -10.90 14.43 2.59
N PRO A 148 -10.06 15.41 2.98
CA PRO A 148 -9.06 15.17 4.01
C PRO A 148 -9.69 14.77 5.33
N GLY A 149 -9.13 13.75 5.97
CA GLY A 149 -9.48 13.33 7.31
C GLY A 149 -9.21 11.84 7.58
N PHE A 150 -9.47 11.39 8.80
CA PHE A 150 -9.25 10.01 9.22
C PHE A 150 -9.96 8.99 8.30
N GLY A 151 -11.18 9.29 7.86
CA GLY A 151 -11.96 8.41 6.99
C GLY A 151 -11.27 8.08 5.67
N VAL A 152 -10.63 9.05 5.02
CA VAL A 152 -9.93 8.79 3.75
C VAL A 152 -8.69 7.92 3.95
N THR A 153 -8.11 7.90 5.15
CA THR A 153 -7.01 6.97 5.46
C THR A 153 -7.50 5.52 5.61
N THR A 154 -8.74 5.30 6.06
CA THR A 154 -9.42 3.99 5.96
C THR A 154 -9.65 3.60 4.50
N GLN A 155 -10.04 4.55 3.65
CA GLN A 155 -10.21 4.32 2.21
C GLN A 155 -8.91 3.89 1.53
N ILE A 156 -7.77 4.48 1.91
CA ILE A 156 -6.44 4.09 1.43
C ILE A 156 -6.14 2.62 1.80
N ILE A 157 -6.37 2.26 3.06
CA ILE A 157 -6.05 0.94 3.61
C ILE A 157 -6.90 -0.17 3.00
N ASN A 158 -8.23 -0.07 3.04
CA ASN A 158 -9.13 -1.16 2.66
C ASN A 158 -10.47 -0.68 2.08
N GLY A 159 -10.40 0.39 1.30
CA GLY A 159 -11.57 1.06 0.75
C GLY A 159 -12.50 0.21 -0.12
N GLY A 160 -11.97 -0.83 -0.76
CA GLY A 160 -12.78 -1.77 -1.55
C GLY A 160 -13.76 -2.60 -0.72
N VAL A 161 -13.51 -2.72 0.59
CA VAL A 161 -14.29 -3.53 1.52
C VAL A 161 -15.04 -2.65 2.52
N GLU A 162 -14.40 -1.59 3.02
CA GLU A 162 -14.89 -0.85 4.19
C GLU A 162 -15.68 0.42 3.89
N CYS A 163 -15.67 0.89 2.63
CA CYS A 163 -16.11 2.23 2.29
C CYS A 163 -17.06 2.26 1.07
N GLY A 164 -17.64 3.43 0.79
CA GLY A 164 -18.51 3.65 -0.37
C GLY A 164 -19.96 3.18 -0.21
N GLY A 165 -20.26 2.40 0.83
CA GLY A 165 -21.62 2.03 1.20
C GLY A 165 -22.45 3.22 1.70
N SER A 166 -23.76 2.99 1.88
CA SER A 166 -24.69 3.99 2.46
C SER A 166 -24.53 4.15 3.98
N VAL A 167 -23.82 3.24 4.64
CA VAL A 167 -23.55 3.21 6.08
C VAL A 167 -22.07 2.95 6.33
N GLU A 168 -21.58 3.33 7.52
CA GLU A 168 -20.27 2.84 7.97
C GLU A 168 -20.40 1.37 8.34
N VAL A 169 -19.53 0.53 7.79
CA VAL A 169 -19.45 -0.87 8.21
C VAL A 169 -18.74 -1.00 9.56
N ALA A 170 -18.90 -2.15 10.22
CA ALA A 170 -18.37 -2.40 11.56
C ALA A 170 -16.86 -2.12 11.66
N GLN A 171 -16.08 -2.52 10.67
CA GLN A 171 -14.62 -2.30 10.64
C GLN A 171 -14.27 -0.80 10.61
N SER A 172 -14.98 0.00 9.81
CA SER A 172 -14.81 1.47 9.78
C SER A 172 -15.21 2.09 11.13
N ILE A 173 -16.33 1.64 11.72
CA ILE A 173 -16.78 2.10 13.05
C ILE A 173 -15.71 1.82 14.12
N ASN A 174 -15.13 0.62 14.14
CA ASN A 174 -14.07 0.26 15.07
C ASN A 174 -12.85 1.16 14.91
N ARG A 175 -12.41 1.44 13.68
CA ARG A 175 -11.29 2.36 13.43
C ARG A 175 -11.58 3.76 14.00
N ILE A 176 -12.80 4.26 13.82
CA ILE A 176 -13.24 5.57 14.34
C ILE A 176 -13.21 5.56 15.87
N ASP A 177 -13.77 4.51 16.51
CA ASP A 177 -13.78 4.37 17.96
C ASP A 177 -12.35 4.32 18.53
N TYR A 178 -11.48 3.50 17.92
CA TYR A 178 -10.10 3.37 18.35
C TYR A 178 -9.33 4.69 18.18
N TYR A 179 -9.57 5.43 17.10
CA TYR A 179 -8.99 6.76 16.90
C TYR A 179 -9.44 7.74 17.99
N GLY A 180 -10.73 7.79 18.29
CA GLY A 180 -11.27 8.61 19.40
C GLY A 180 -10.61 8.29 20.74
N ASN A 181 -10.48 7.01 21.07
CA ASN A 181 -9.86 6.57 22.31
C ASN A 181 -8.37 6.90 22.38
N PHE A 182 -7.61 6.71 21.28
CA PHE A 182 -6.20 7.10 21.24
C PHE A 182 -6.02 8.62 21.38
N MET A 183 -6.87 9.42 20.73
CA MET A 183 -6.82 10.88 20.84
C MET A 183 -7.07 11.33 22.28
N ASN A 184 -8.09 10.77 22.94
CA ASN A 184 -8.37 11.04 24.35
C ASN A 184 -7.20 10.62 25.27
N TYR A 185 -6.64 9.42 25.05
CA TYR A 185 -5.49 8.94 25.84
C TYR A 185 -4.25 9.83 25.70
N LEU A 186 -4.01 10.36 24.49
CA LEU A 186 -2.90 11.27 24.21
C LEU A 186 -3.19 12.73 24.61
N GLY A 187 -4.38 13.04 25.11
CA GLY A 187 -4.79 14.41 25.46
C GLY A 187 -4.94 15.32 24.24
N LEU A 188 -5.25 14.75 23.07
CA LEU A 188 -5.42 15.47 21.81
C LEU A 188 -6.90 15.62 21.48
N ASN A 189 -7.26 16.78 20.93
CA ASN A 189 -8.63 17.05 20.47
C ASN A 189 -8.79 16.64 19.01
N ILE A 190 -9.91 16.00 18.70
CA ILE A 190 -10.35 15.80 17.31
C ILE A 190 -11.08 17.08 16.87
N PRO A 191 -10.61 17.78 15.82
CA PRO A 191 -11.31 18.95 15.30
C PRO A 191 -12.73 18.58 14.87
N SER A 192 -13.71 19.46 15.09
CA SER A 192 -15.10 19.22 14.65
C SER A 192 -15.25 19.14 13.12
N THR A 193 -14.24 19.58 12.39
CA THR A 193 -14.14 19.52 10.92
C THR A 193 -13.52 18.21 10.42
N GLU A 194 -13.00 17.36 11.32
CA GLU A 194 -12.39 16.09 10.97
C GLU A 194 -13.43 15.12 10.40
N VAL A 195 -13.20 14.63 9.18
CA VAL A 195 -14.06 13.61 8.57
C VAL A 195 -13.58 12.23 9.01
N LEU A 196 -14.31 11.63 9.97
CA LEU A 196 -13.90 10.37 10.60
C LEU A 196 -14.25 9.11 9.79
N GLY A 197 -15.41 9.08 9.15
CA GLY A 197 -15.91 7.91 8.42
C GLY A 197 -15.62 7.93 6.92
N CYS A 198 -15.82 6.80 6.26
CA CYS A 198 -15.59 6.63 4.82
C CYS A 198 -16.82 6.15 4.02
N LYS A 199 -18.00 6.12 4.63
CA LYS A 199 -19.26 5.85 3.91
C LYS A 199 -19.43 6.86 2.77
N GLY A 200 -19.95 6.39 1.64
CA GLY A 200 -20.16 7.21 0.45
C GLY A 200 -18.89 7.67 -0.28
N MET A 201 -17.68 7.37 0.20
CA MET A 201 -16.43 7.59 -0.54
C MET A 201 -16.31 6.59 -1.69
N LYS A 202 -16.12 7.07 -2.92
CA LYS A 202 -15.78 6.20 -4.06
C LYS A 202 -14.28 5.87 -4.04
N GLN A 203 -13.89 4.88 -4.82
CA GLN A 203 -12.47 4.51 -4.96
C GLN A 203 -11.65 5.68 -5.51
N PHE A 204 -10.38 5.74 -5.13
CA PHE A 204 -9.40 6.61 -5.80
C PHE A 204 -9.27 6.21 -7.27
N ASP A 205 -9.07 7.19 -8.15
CA ASP A 205 -8.88 6.96 -9.58
C ASP A 205 -7.74 7.82 -10.14
N ALA A 206 -7.34 7.52 -11.38
CA ALA A 206 -6.18 8.12 -12.03
C ALA A 206 -6.29 9.64 -12.25
N ASN A 207 -7.48 10.24 -12.13
CA ASN A 207 -7.67 11.69 -12.22
C ASN A 207 -7.54 12.38 -10.86
N GLY A 208 -7.45 11.63 -9.76
CA GLY A 208 -7.31 12.15 -8.41
C GLY A 208 -5.91 12.68 -8.11
N ALA A 209 -5.79 13.59 -7.15
CA ALA A 209 -4.51 14.16 -6.72
C ALA A 209 -3.60 13.14 -6.02
N GLY A 210 -4.13 11.97 -5.66
CA GLY A 210 -3.35 10.84 -5.16
C GLY A 210 -2.58 10.06 -6.23
N ALA A 211 -2.89 10.28 -7.52
CA ALA A 211 -2.18 9.70 -8.66
C ALA A 211 -0.82 10.40 -8.89
N THR A 212 0.03 10.40 -7.86
CA THR A 212 1.35 11.04 -7.89
C THR A 212 2.26 10.37 -8.92
N GLU A 213 2.98 11.19 -9.70
CA GLU A 213 3.83 10.73 -10.79
C GLU A 213 5.18 10.20 -10.25
N ILE A 214 5.18 8.96 -9.75
CA ILE A 214 6.33 8.35 -9.04
C ILE A 214 6.80 7.02 -9.64
N TYR A 215 6.29 6.66 -10.81
CA TYR A 215 6.69 5.48 -11.57
C TYR A 215 7.14 5.87 -12.97
N TRP A 216 8.13 5.17 -13.52
CA TRP A 216 8.59 5.38 -14.89
C TRP A 216 7.80 4.51 -15.86
N GLU A 217 7.43 5.10 -16.99
CA GLU A 217 6.82 4.41 -18.13
C GLU A 217 7.37 4.98 -19.44
N GLN A 218 7.27 4.22 -20.54
CA GLN A 218 7.59 4.71 -21.87
C GLN A 218 6.97 6.08 -22.18
N ASN A 219 7.80 7.03 -22.59
CA ASN A 219 7.29 8.28 -23.14
C ASN A 219 6.86 8.07 -24.60
N PHE A 220 5.58 8.29 -24.90
CA PHE A 220 5.02 8.21 -26.25
C PHE A 220 5.03 9.53 -27.02
N ASP A 221 5.59 10.61 -26.46
CA ASP A 221 5.66 11.91 -27.12
C ASP A 221 6.49 11.84 -28.42
N HIS A 222 6.10 12.64 -29.42
CA HIS A 222 6.75 12.68 -30.72
C HIS A 222 7.88 13.71 -30.78
N TYR A 223 9.04 13.31 -31.29
CA TYR A 223 10.22 14.16 -31.47
C TYR A 223 10.70 14.09 -32.91
N ALA A 224 10.44 15.16 -33.68
CA ALA A 224 10.69 15.19 -35.12
C ALA A 224 12.15 14.88 -35.52
N ASP A 225 13.10 15.26 -34.67
CA ASP A 225 14.54 15.08 -34.93
C ASP A 225 15.05 13.67 -34.58
N ASN A 226 14.25 12.85 -33.89
CA ASN A 226 14.64 11.52 -33.47
C ASN A 226 14.30 10.45 -34.53
N PRO A 227 15.08 9.36 -34.64
CA PRO A 227 14.76 8.25 -35.52
C PRO A 227 13.35 7.70 -35.30
N GLY A 228 12.52 7.75 -36.35
CA GLY A 228 11.13 7.31 -36.29
C GLY A 228 10.23 8.16 -35.40
N GLY A 229 10.66 9.37 -35.03
CA GLY A 229 9.85 10.31 -34.24
C GLY A 229 9.70 9.95 -32.77
N LYS A 230 10.49 9.01 -32.23
CA LYS A 230 10.30 8.46 -30.87
C LYS A 230 11.03 9.28 -29.81
N SER A 231 10.53 9.24 -28.57
CA SER A 231 11.18 9.89 -27.41
C SER A 231 12.51 9.25 -27.01
N PHE A 232 12.64 7.93 -27.15
CA PHE A 232 13.74 7.13 -26.58
C PHE A 232 13.95 7.36 -25.08
N ALA A 233 12.88 7.71 -24.36
CA ALA A 233 12.91 8.06 -22.95
C ALA A 233 11.72 7.46 -22.21
N CYS A 234 11.84 7.39 -20.89
CA CYS A 234 10.71 7.18 -20.00
C CYS A 234 10.29 8.51 -19.35
N LYS A 235 9.05 8.60 -18.90
CA LYS A 235 8.52 9.72 -18.12
C LYS A 235 7.81 9.23 -16.87
N LEU A 236 7.63 10.12 -15.91
CA LEU A 236 6.89 9.81 -14.68
C LEU A 236 5.39 9.69 -14.99
N VAL A 237 4.72 8.74 -14.33
CA VAL A 237 3.29 8.46 -14.47
C VAL A 237 2.63 8.18 -13.11
N GLY A 238 1.32 8.48 -13.02
CA GLY A 238 0.49 8.36 -11.83
C GLY A 238 -0.11 6.97 -11.57
N TYR A 239 0.49 5.90 -12.10
CA TYR A 239 0.06 4.52 -11.90
C TYR A 239 1.29 3.60 -11.73
N GLN A 240 1.09 2.47 -11.06
CA GLN A 240 2.19 1.55 -10.75
C GLN A 240 2.74 0.87 -12.01
N THR A 241 4.06 0.82 -12.12
CA THR A 241 4.81 0.08 -13.13
C THR A 241 5.93 -0.72 -12.44
N PRO A 242 6.70 -1.56 -13.16
CA PRO A 242 7.91 -2.19 -12.62
C PRO A 242 9.00 -1.22 -12.13
N TYR A 243 8.93 0.06 -12.51
CA TYR A 243 10.04 1.00 -12.40
C TYR A 243 9.67 2.16 -11.47
N SER A 244 10.19 2.17 -10.25
CA SER A 244 9.89 3.23 -9.29
C SER A 244 10.87 4.39 -9.41
N ALA A 245 10.38 5.63 -9.25
CA ALA A 245 11.25 6.80 -9.10
C ALA A 245 12.06 6.79 -7.79
N PHE A 246 11.69 5.94 -6.82
CA PHE A 246 12.40 5.81 -5.55
C PHE A 246 13.58 4.82 -5.61
N THR A 247 13.71 4.05 -6.70
CA THR A 247 14.77 3.06 -6.85
C THR A 247 15.82 3.57 -7.83
N GLU A 248 17.06 3.69 -7.37
CA GLU A 248 18.18 4.07 -8.22
C GLU A 248 18.32 3.10 -9.41
N GLY A 249 18.51 3.65 -10.61
CA GLY A 249 18.67 2.90 -11.85
C GLY A 249 17.37 2.42 -12.51
N ASP A 250 16.19 2.57 -11.89
CA ASP A 250 14.93 2.13 -12.49
C ASP A 250 14.53 2.92 -13.74
N TYR A 251 14.93 4.20 -13.84
CA TYR A 251 14.81 4.95 -15.09
C TYR A 251 15.55 4.25 -16.25
N THR A 252 16.80 3.86 -16.02
CA THR A 252 17.63 3.15 -17.00
C THR A 252 17.03 1.79 -17.35
N LYS A 253 16.47 1.07 -16.36
CA LYS A 253 15.77 -0.21 -16.60
C LYS A 253 14.53 -0.01 -17.47
N CYS A 254 13.72 1.02 -17.18
CA CYS A 254 12.58 1.39 -18.01
C CYS A 254 13.00 1.64 -19.46
N VAL A 255 14.00 2.50 -19.67
CA VAL A 255 14.47 2.83 -21.02
C VAL A 255 14.97 1.58 -21.76
N LYS A 256 15.76 0.71 -21.11
CA LYS A 256 16.24 -0.55 -21.72
C LYS A 256 15.11 -1.52 -22.05
N ALA A 257 14.06 -1.57 -21.23
CA ALA A 257 12.92 -2.47 -21.45
C ALA A 257 12.10 -2.06 -22.69
N HIS A 258 11.88 -0.76 -22.88
CA HIS A 258 11.09 -0.26 -24.01
C HIS A 258 11.92 0.01 -25.29
N PHE A 259 13.23 0.20 -25.14
CA PHE A 259 14.16 0.50 -26.23
C PHE A 259 15.40 -0.41 -26.15
N PRO A 260 15.28 -1.72 -26.43
CA PRO A 260 16.34 -2.71 -26.16
C PRO A 260 17.63 -2.50 -26.95
N ASN A 261 17.59 -1.72 -28.03
CA ASN A 261 18.74 -1.42 -28.88
C ASN A 261 19.43 -0.09 -28.54
N ILE A 262 19.00 0.61 -27.48
CA ILE A 262 19.59 1.89 -27.09
C ILE A 262 20.89 1.69 -26.33
N ILE A 263 21.89 2.50 -26.65
CA ILE A 263 23.15 2.58 -25.89
C ILE A 263 23.02 3.77 -24.93
N ILE A 264 23.20 3.52 -23.64
CA ILE A 264 23.16 4.54 -22.60
C ILE A 264 24.61 4.78 -22.17
N GLU A 265 25.17 5.93 -22.55
CA GLU A 265 26.48 6.37 -22.08
C GLU A 265 26.34 6.94 -20.66
N GLY A 266 27.20 6.49 -19.74
CA GLY A 266 27.15 6.81 -18.31
C GLY A 266 27.96 8.03 -17.91
#